data_AF-A0AA35SJX5-F1
#
_entry.id   AF-A0AA35SJX5-F1
#
_cell.length_a   1.000
_cell.length_b   1.000
_cell.length_c   1.000
_cell.angle_alpha   90.00
_cell.angle_beta   90.00
_cell.angle_gamma   90.00
#
_symmetry.space_group_name_H-M   'P 1'
#
loop_
_entity.id
_entity.type
_entity.pdbx_description
1 polymer ?
#
loop_
_entity_poly.entity_id
_entity_poly.type
_entity_poly.pdbx_seq_one_letter_code
_entity_poly.pdbx_strand_id
1 'polypeptide(L)'
;MLLTDDILDNIVTQTNLYAAQYISTHNLPPRSRVHGWSREPFTREELQKFIALIIIMGLVNLPTIEDHWVTTWPYSSEACSKVLSRDRFSLIM
;
A
#
# COMPACT_ATOMS: atom_id res chain seq x y z
N MET A 1 -13.68 -11.20 -16.17
CA MET A 1 -12.93 -11.23 -14.89
C MET A 1 -13.22 -9.93 -14.14
N LEU A 2 -13.26 -9.95 -12.80
CA LEU A 2 -13.70 -8.79 -12.00
C LEU A 2 -12.68 -7.64 -11.94
N LEU A 3 -11.38 -7.94 -12.12
CA LEU A 3 -10.28 -6.98 -12.25
C LEU A 3 -9.78 -6.99 -13.70
N THR A 4 -10.35 -6.15 -14.55
CA THR A 4 -9.88 -5.95 -15.94
C THR A 4 -8.72 -4.97 -15.99
N ASP A 5 -7.98 -4.97 -17.09
CA ASP A 5 -6.86 -4.06 -17.31
C ASP A 5 -7.28 -2.59 -17.18
N ASP A 6 -8.41 -2.23 -17.80
CA ASP A 6 -8.97 -0.88 -17.72
C ASP A 6 -9.29 -0.45 -16.28
N ILE A 7 -9.79 -1.37 -15.44
CA ILE A 7 -10.09 -1.08 -14.03
C ILE A 7 -8.78 -0.84 -13.27
N LEU A 8 -7.77 -1.69 -13.49
CA LEU A 8 -6.47 -1.56 -12.83
C LEU A 8 -5.78 -0.26 -13.22
N ASP A 9 -5.80 0.09 -14.51
CA ASP A 9 -5.19 1.33 -15.01
C ASP A 9 -5.94 2.56 -14.49
N ASN A 10 -7.27 2.50 -14.37
CA ASN A 10 -8.06 3.58 -13.78
C ASN A 10 -7.74 3.75 -12.29
N ILE A 11 -7.65 2.67 -11.50
CA ILE A 11 -7.26 2.75 -10.09
C ILE A 11 -5.89 3.43 -9.96
N VAL A 12 -4.89 2.97 -10.73
CA VAL A 12 -3.55 3.57 -10.72
C VAL A 12 -3.61 5.06 -11.06
N THR A 13 -4.37 5.43 -12.09
CA THR A 13 -4.51 6.83 -12.53
C THR A 13 -5.13 7.69 -11.45
N GLN A 14 -6.25 7.27 -10.86
CA GLN A 14 -6.97 8.06 -9.86
C GLN A 14 -6.19 8.15 -8.54
N THR A 15 -5.52 7.09 -8.10
CA THR A 15 -4.69 7.12 -6.88
C THR A 15 -3.54 8.10 -7.02
N ASN A 16 -2.83 8.10 -8.15
CA ASN A 16 -1.75 9.06 -8.39
C ASN A 16 -2.28 10.51 -8.49
N LEU A 17 -3.42 10.71 -9.15
CA LEU A 17 -4.06 12.02 -9.23
C LEU A 17 -4.42 12.56 -7.84
N TYR A 18 -5.05 11.73 -7.01
CA TYR A 18 -5.39 12.07 -5.64
C TYR A 18 -4.15 12.39 -4.82
N ALA A 19 -3.09 11.58 -4.91
CA ALA A 19 -1.85 11.81 -4.19
C ALA A 19 -1.22 13.18 -4.54
N ALA A 20 -1.16 13.51 -5.83
CA ALA A 20 -0.65 14.81 -6.30
C ALA A 20 -1.50 15.98 -5.79
N GLN A 21 -2.82 15.85 -5.88
CA GLN A 21 -3.76 16.86 -5.38
C GLN A 21 -3.61 17.06 -3.86
N TYR A 22 -3.56 15.97 -3.10
CA TYR A 22 -3.44 16.00 -1.65
C TYR A 22 -2.15 16.70 -1.21
N ILE A 23 -1.01 16.37 -1.83
CA ILE A 23 0.28 17.04 -1.55
C ILE A 23 0.20 18.54 -1.87
N SER A 24 -0.41 18.92 -3.00
CA SER A 24 -0.47 20.32 -3.42
C SER A 24 -1.38 21.20 -2.55
N THR A 25 -2.37 20.60 -1.88
CA THR A 25 -3.43 21.32 -1.16
C THR A 25 -3.22 21.36 0.35
N HIS A 26 -2.32 20.54 0.89
CA HIS A 26 -2.10 20.42 2.33
C HIS A 26 -0.71 20.89 2.75
N ASN A 27 -0.62 21.61 3.87
CA ASN A 27 0.67 21.94 4.47
C ASN A 27 1.17 20.75 5.31
N LEU A 28 1.99 19.89 4.70
CA LEU A 28 2.43 18.64 5.31
C LEU A 28 3.66 18.86 6.21
N PRO A 29 3.70 18.26 7.42
CA PRO A 29 4.89 18.30 8.24
C PRO A 29 6.07 17.59 7.54
N PRO A 30 7.34 17.96 7.83
CA PRO A 30 8.51 17.41 7.13
C PRO A 30 8.64 15.88 7.22
N ARG A 31 8.14 15.27 8.31
CA ARG A 31 8.17 13.82 8.54
C ARG A 31 6.86 13.11 8.16
N SER A 32 5.98 13.77 7.40
CA SER A 32 4.76 13.13 6.93
C SER A 32 5.07 11.94 6.03
N ARG A 33 4.38 10.81 6.24
CA ARG A 33 4.46 9.63 5.37
C ARG A 33 3.95 9.92 3.96
N VAL A 34 3.08 10.92 3.81
CA VAL A 34 2.51 11.38 2.53
C VAL A 34 3.59 11.77 1.53
N HIS A 35 4.76 12.25 1.99
CA HIS A 35 5.92 12.51 1.13
C HIS A 35 6.43 11.26 0.40
N GLY A 36 6.02 10.05 0.81
CA GLY A 36 6.29 8.81 0.09
C GLY A 36 5.68 8.77 -1.31
N TRP A 37 4.58 9.48 -1.56
CA TRP A 37 3.99 9.59 -2.90
C TRP A 37 4.92 10.30 -3.90
N SER A 38 5.73 11.26 -3.42
CA SER A 38 6.70 11.97 -4.25
C SER A 38 8.00 11.18 -4.49
N ARG A 39 8.28 10.17 -3.68
CA ARG A 39 9.50 9.35 -3.81
C ARG A 39 9.33 8.26 -4.85
N GLU A 40 8.17 7.61 -4.87
CA GLU A 40 7.88 6.48 -5.73
C GLU A 40 6.44 6.58 -6.28
N PRO A 41 6.25 6.56 -7.61
CA PRO A 41 4.91 6.63 -8.21
C PRO A 41 4.13 5.36 -7.92
N PHE A 42 2.80 5.46 -7.79
CA PHE A 42 1.97 4.26 -7.66
C PHE A 42 1.88 3.56 -9.02
N THR A 43 2.29 2.30 -9.08
CA THR A 43 2.30 1.53 -10.34
C THR A 43 1.30 0.38 -10.32
N ARG A 44 1.05 -0.20 -11.50
CA ARG A 44 0.23 -1.40 -11.63
C ARG A 44 0.81 -2.61 -10.90
N GLU A 45 2.13 -2.74 -10.89
CA GLU A 45 2.83 -3.78 -10.12
C GLU A 45 2.58 -3.58 -8.61
N GLU A 46 2.67 -2.35 -8.11
CA GLU A 46 2.35 -2.05 -6.71
C GLU A 46 0.90 -2.30 -6.36
N LEU A 47 -0.05 -1.95 -7.24
CA LEU A 47 -1.46 -2.28 -7.05
C LEU A 47 -1.67 -3.80 -6.94
N GLN A 48 -1.01 -4.60 -7.78
CA GLN A 48 -1.09 -6.05 -7.71
C GLN A 48 -0.50 -6.60 -6.41
N LYS A 49 0.66 -6.09 -5.99
CA LYS A 49 1.28 -6.42 -4.70
C LYS A 49 0.36 -6.06 -3.53
N PHE A 50 -0.24 -4.88 -3.55
CA PHE A 50 -1.19 -4.43 -2.54
C PHE A 50 -2.42 -5.36 -2.47
N ILE A 51 -3.04 -5.68 -3.61
CA ILE A 51 -4.17 -6.62 -3.68
C ILE A 51 -3.77 -8.00 -3.16
N ALA A 52 -2.59 -8.51 -3.53
CA ALA A 52 -2.10 -9.80 -3.04
C ALA A 52 -1.98 -9.80 -1.51
N LEU A 53 -1.49 -8.71 -0.91
CA LEU A 53 -1.42 -8.57 0.54
C LEU A 53 -2.81 -8.51 1.20
N ILE A 54 -3.77 -7.79 0.61
CA ILE A 54 -5.16 -7.76 1.11
C ILE A 54 -5.77 -9.18 1.11
N ILE A 55 -5.52 -9.96 0.06
CA ILE A 55 -5.97 -11.36 -0.01
C ILE A 55 -5.30 -12.20 1.08
N ILE A 56 -3.98 -12.08 1.26
CA ILE A 56 -3.24 -12.80 2.30
C ILE A 56 -3.76 -12.45 3.70
N MET A 57 -4.06 -11.17 3.97
CA MET A 57 -4.63 -10.72 5.25
C MET A 57 -6.01 -11.33 5.49
N GLY A 58 -6.85 -11.41 4.46
CA GLY A 58 -8.15 -12.07 4.57
C GLY A 58 -8.06 -13.58 4.85
N LEU A 59 -6.97 -14.23 4.39
CA LEU A 59 -6.70 -15.65 4.63
C LEU A 59 -6.05 -15.91 6.00
N VAL A 60 -5.17 -15.02 6.44
CA VAL A 60 -4.39 -15.13 7.68
C VAL A 60 -4.74 -13.94 8.57
N ASN A 61 -5.81 -14.03 9.34
CA ASN A 61 -6.21 -12.92 10.20
C ASN A 61 -5.29 -12.80 11.42
N LEU A 62 -4.53 -11.71 11.50
CA LEU A 62 -3.77 -11.31 12.68
C LEU A 62 -4.54 -10.24 13.48
N PRO A 63 -4.20 -9.99 14.76
CA PRO A 63 -4.93 -9.03 15.59
C PRO A 63 -4.95 -7.61 15.01
N THR A 64 -3.86 -7.21 14.35
CA THR A 64 -3.74 -5.92 13.66
C THR A 64 -3.14 -6.08 12.26
N ILE A 65 -3.37 -5.10 11.40
CA ILE A 65 -2.80 -5.08 10.03
C ILE A 65 -1.28 -5.01 10.11
N GLU A 66 -0.74 -4.29 11.09
CA GLU A 66 0.69 -4.10 11.30
C GLU A 66 1.41 -5.39 11.72
N ASP A 67 0.71 -6.31 12.40
CA ASP A 67 1.27 -7.59 12.83
C ASP A 67 1.75 -8.44 11.64
N HIS A 68 1.25 -8.18 10.44
CA HIS A 68 1.69 -8.84 9.20
C HIS A 68 3.14 -8.52 8.79
N TRP A 69 3.74 -7.48 9.37
CA TRP A 69 5.13 -7.07 9.14
C TRP A 69 6.05 -7.27 10.34
N VAL A 70 5.55 -7.90 11.40
CA VAL A 70 6.32 -8.12 12.63
C VAL A 70 7.25 -9.33 12.47
N THR A 71 8.46 -9.23 13.01
CA THR A 71 9.47 -10.30 12.99
C THR A 71 9.54 -11.08 14.31
N THR A 72 8.76 -10.71 15.32
CA THR A 72 8.75 -11.33 16.65
C THR A 72 7.63 -12.36 16.80
N TRP A 73 7.91 -13.42 17.57
CA TRP A 73 6.91 -14.42 17.96
C TRP A 73 5.72 -13.75 18.69
N PRO A 74 4.46 -14.19 18.48
CA PRO A 74 4.03 -15.34 17.69
C PRO A 74 3.76 -15.06 16.19
N TYR A 75 3.85 -13.79 15.76
CA TYR A 75 3.41 -13.37 14.42
C TYR A 75 4.56 -13.14 13.44
N SER A 76 5.76 -13.67 13.73
CA SER A 76 6.94 -13.49 12.91
C SER A 76 6.69 -13.97 11.47
N SER A 77 6.54 -13.03 10.54
CA SER A 77 6.28 -13.32 9.13
C SER A 77 7.10 -12.39 8.23
N GLU A 78 7.92 -12.98 7.38
CA GLU A 78 8.65 -12.24 6.34
C GLU A 78 7.86 -12.14 5.03
N ALA A 79 6.70 -12.78 4.93
CA ALA A 79 5.98 -12.88 3.66
C ALA A 79 5.54 -11.50 3.16
N CYS A 80 4.93 -10.68 4.03
CA CYS A 80 4.42 -9.37 3.63
C CYS A 80 5.54 -8.34 3.39
N SER A 81 6.57 -8.35 4.25
CA SER A 81 7.70 -7.42 4.15
C SER A 81 8.54 -7.61 2.88
N LYS A 82 8.57 -8.82 2.32
CA LYS A 82 9.21 -9.13 1.03
C LYS A 82 8.43 -8.62 -0.18
N VAL A 83 7.13 -8.39 -0.04
CA VAL A 83 6.24 -7.98 -1.14
C VAL A 83 6.11 -6.46 -1.20
N LEU A 84 5.78 -5.83 -0.07
CA LEU A 84 5.63 -4.38 0.04
C LEU A 84 6.00 -3.96 1.46
N SER A 85 6.67 -2.82 1.64
CA SER A 85 6.98 -2.34 3.00
C SER A 85 5.69 -1.92 3.72
N ARG A 86 5.67 -2.06 5.06
CA ARG A 86 4.53 -1.64 5.89
C ARG A 86 4.16 -0.18 5.65
N ASP A 87 5.17 0.68 5.59
CA ASP A 87 4.95 2.12 5.43
C ASP A 87 4.41 2.46 4.04
N ARG A 88 4.80 1.73 2.99
CA ARG A 88 4.23 1.88 1.64
C ARG A 88 2.81 1.32 1.57
N PHE A 89 2.55 0.16 2.18
CA PHE A 89 1.19 -0.38 2.29
C PHE A 89 0.25 0.58 3.02
N SER A 90 0.67 1.10 4.18
CA SER A 90 -0.10 2.09 4.96
C SER A 90 -0.24 3.45 4.26
N LEU A 91 0.60 3.75 3.27
CA LEU A 91 0.46 4.95 2.46
C LEU A 91 -0.65 4.78 1.40
N ILE A 92 -0.83 3.57 0.89
CA ILE A 92 -1.82 3.22 -0.15
C ILE A 92 -3.22 2.98 0.45
N MET A 93 -3.29 2.42 1.67
CA MET A 93 -4.52 2.18 2.43
C MET A 93 -5.11 3.47 3.00
#